data_AF-A0A9N8WF14-F1
#
_entry.id   AF-A0A9N8WF14-F1
#
_cell.length_a   1.000
_cell.length_b   1.000
_cell.length_c   1.000
_cell.angle_alpha   90.00
_cell.angle_beta   90.00
_cell.angle_gamma   90.00
#
_symmetry.space_group_name_H-M   'P 1'
#
loop_
_entity.id
_entity.type
_entity.pdbx_description
1 polymer ?
#
loop_
_entity_poly.entity_id
_entity_poly.type
_entity_poly.pdbx_seq_one_letter_code
_entity_poly.pdbx_strand_id
1 'polypeptide(L)'
;MEKQETLETTLTQLTKDVKTLQSSYENLKSKAKENGHEWWQKGATQGIRVAVDNWLYPNDKVYEQAIRKELEELCPDRMEHYNKVSKWEALYCKIENMYRILQISWSIIWTFHHTVFEHVFKKKVSPTVNSESSESDIASWKLSEEVKWCFENLDMMNEEEDKTYLQMVAKKVFGRQPTRNQHAVAHAILHNLFNPEITKLNLMKNT
;
A
#
# COMPACT_ATOMS: atom_id res chain seq x y z
N MET A 1 -47.77 50.81 7.51
CA MET A 1 -46.63 51.03 6.58
C MET A 1 -45.31 50.65 7.22
N GLU A 2 -44.85 51.30 8.30
CA GLU A 2 -43.52 51.03 8.88
C GLU A 2 -43.22 49.55 9.21
N LYS A 3 -44.19 48.82 9.78
CA LYS A 3 -44.02 47.39 10.10
C LYS A 3 -43.84 46.51 8.85
N GLN A 4 -44.44 46.91 7.73
CA GLN A 4 -44.36 46.16 6.46
C GLN A 4 -43.02 46.41 5.76
N GLU A 5 -42.56 47.65 5.73
CA GLU A 5 -41.23 48.01 5.20
C GLU A 5 -40.10 47.38 6.03
N THR A 6 -40.27 47.32 7.36
CA THR A 6 -39.33 46.62 8.25
C THR A 6 -39.28 45.11 7.94
N LEU A 7 -40.44 44.51 7.65
CA LEU A 7 -40.54 43.09 7.30
C LEU A 7 -39.86 42.80 5.95
N GLU A 8 -40.12 43.63 4.93
CA GLU A 8 -39.54 43.51 3.60
C GLU A 8 -38.02 43.69 3.60
N THR A 9 -37.52 44.63 4.42
CA THR A 9 -36.08 44.83 4.62
C THR A 9 -35.44 43.61 5.29
N THR A 10 -36.08 43.06 6.32
CA THR A 10 -35.60 41.86 7.04
C THR A 10 -35.60 40.64 6.12
N LEU A 11 -36.63 40.47 5.30
CA LEU A 11 -36.77 39.34 4.38
C LEU A 11 -35.72 39.41 3.25
N THR A 12 -35.41 40.63 2.79
CA THR A 12 -34.32 40.87 1.83
C THR A 12 -32.96 40.51 2.43
N GLN A 13 -32.71 40.91 3.68
CA GLN A 13 -31.45 40.60 4.37
C GLN A 13 -31.30 39.09 4.61
N LEU A 14 -32.33 38.42 5.10
CA LEU A 14 -32.33 36.96 5.30
C LEU A 14 -32.09 36.21 3.98
N THR A 15 -32.68 36.67 2.88
CA THR A 15 -32.48 36.07 1.55
C THR A 15 -31.02 36.19 1.11
N LYS A 16 -30.37 37.32 1.39
CA LYS A 16 -28.96 37.53 1.11
C LYS A 16 -28.08 36.61 1.96
N ASP A 17 -28.38 36.50 3.25
CA ASP A 17 -27.62 35.66 4.19
C ASP A 17 -27.73 34.17 3.85
N VAL A 18 -28.92 33.70 3.45
CA VAL A 18 -29.12 32.32 2.97
C VAL A 18 -28.29 32.04 1.72
N LYS A 19 -28.24 32.96 0.75
CA LYS A 19 -27.38 32.81 -0.45
C LYS A 19 -25.91 32.75 -0.08
N THR A 20 -25.46 33.61 0.84
CA THR A 20 -24.06 33.60 1.33
C THR A 20 -23.73 32.31 2.07
N LEU A 21 -24.63 31.79 2.88
CA LEU A 21 -24.47 30.50 3.56
C LEU A 21 -24.43 29.33 2.57
N GLN A 22 -25.28 29.34 1.54
CA GLN A 22 -25.25 28.31 0.49
C GLN A 22 -23.94 28.33 -0.30
N SER A 23 -23.44 29.50 -0.69
CA SER A 23 -22.13 29.62 -1.34
C SER A 23 -20.99 29.20 -0.41
N SER A 24 -21.08 29.52 0.89
CA SER A 24 -20.08 29.09 1.88
C SER A 24 -20.12 27.58 2.10
N TYR A 25 -21.30 26.98 2.12
CA TYR A 25 -21.50 25.53 2.24
C TYR A 25 -20.96 24.78 1.02
N GLU A 26 -21.25 25.23 -0.20
CA GLU A 26 -20.67 24.60 -1.40
C GLU A 26 -19.15 24.81 -1.49
N ASN A 27 -18.61 25.94 -1.02
CA ASN A 27 -17.17 26.15 -0.86
C ASN A 27 -16.54 25.26 0.23
N LEU A 28 -17.25 25.00 1.33
CA LEU A 28 -16.79 24.09 2.38
C LEU A 28 -16.90 22.63 1.93
N LYS A 29 -17.90 22.28 1.15
CA LYS A 29 -18.10 20.95 0.56
C LYS A 29 -17.10 20.66 -0.56
N SER A 30 -16.73 21.66 -1.36
CA SER A 30 -15.62 21.55 -2.30
C SER A 30 -14.30 21.39 -1.55
N LYS A 31 -14.05 22.17 -0.49
CA LYS A 31 -12.87 22.02 0.39
C LYS A 31 -12.86 20.72 1.21
N ALA A 32 -14.01 20.14 1.55
CA ALA A 32 -14.10 18.84 2.23
C ALA A 32 -13.83 17.67 1.27
N LYS A 33 -14.13 17.83 -0.03
CA LYS A 33 -13.57 16.95 -1.08
C LYS A 33 -12.05 17.15 -1.25
N GLU A 34 -11.51 18.28 -0.78
CA GLU A 34 -10.07 18.55 -0.65
C GLU A 34 -9.48 18.12 0.71
N ASN A 35 -9.71 16.89 1.17
CA ASN A 35 -8.68 16.24 1.98
C ASN A 35 -7.45 16.00 1.08
N GLY A 36 -6.64 17.05 0.89
CA GLY A 36 -5.51 17.13 -0.03
C GLY A 36 -4.40 16.09 0.23
N HIS A 37 -4.44 15.41 1.37
CA HIS A 37 -3.53 14.32 1.70
C HIS A 37 -3.96 12.96 1.12
N GLU A 38 -5.25 12.75 0.83
CA GLU A 38 -5.78 11.42 0.48
C GLU A 38 -5.95 11.16 -1.02
N TRP A 39 -6.06 12.21 -1.86
CA TRP A 39 -6.45 12.00 -3.26
C TRP A 39 -5.45 11.15 -4.04
N TRP A 40 -4.16 11.51 -3.96
CA TRP A 40 -3.10 10.81 -4.68
C TRP A 40 -2.84 9.44 -4.06
N GLN A 41 -3.02 9.28 -2.75
CA GLN A 41 -2.91 7.99 -2.06
C GLN A 41 -4.02 7.03 -2.50
N LYS A 42 -5.25 7.54 -2.65
CA LYS A 42 -6.40 6.77 -3.12
C LYS A 42 -6.22 6.33 -4.57
N GLY A 43 -5.84 7.26 -5.46
CA GLY A 43 -5.56 6.94 -6.86
C GLY A 43 -4.37 6.00 -7.02
N ALA A 44 -3.29 6.21 -6.26
CA ALA A 44 -2.14 5.31 -6.25
C ALA A 44 -2.49 3.91 -5.76
N THR A 45 -3.24 3.79 -4.65
CA THR A 45 -3.65 2.48 -4.12
C THR A 45 -4.49 1.71 -5.13
N GLN A 46 -5.42 2.40 -5.80
CA GLN A 46 -6.25 1.78 -6.83
C GLN A 46 -5.42 1.38 -8.06
N GLY A 47 -4.50 2.24 -8.51
CA GLY A 47 -3.62 1.93 -9.65
C GLY A 47 -2.65 0.79 -9.38
N ILE A 48 -2.11 0.72 -8.16
CA ILE A 48 -1.29 -0.42 -7.71
C ILE A 48 -2.13 -1.71 -7.76
N ARG A 49 -3.36 -1.68 -7.25
CA ARG A 49 -4.27 -2.83 -7.28
C ARG A 49 -4.58 -3.26 -8.71
N VAL A 50 -4.92 -2.33 -9.60
CA VAL A 50 -5.18 -2.59 -11.02
C VAL A 50 -3.96 -3.19 -11.71
N ALA A 51 -2.75 -2.71 -11.40
CA ALA A 51 -1.52 -3.27 -11.93
C ALA A 51 -1.36 -4.73 -11.49
N VAL A 52 -1.51 -5.02 -10.20
CA VAL A 52 -1.37 -6.37 -9.63
C VAL A 52 -2.46 -7.33 -10.13
N ASP A 53 -3.71 -6.87 -10.26
CA ASP A 53 -4.83 -7.71 -10.68
C ASP A 53 -4.75 -8.10 -12.17
N ASN A 54 -4.14 -7.26 -13.01
CA ASN A 54 -4.07 -7.48 -14.46
C ASN A 54 -2.71 -7.99 -14.95
N TRP A 55 -1.66 -7.82 -14.15
CA TRP A 55 -0.30 -8.21 -14.52
C TRP A 55 0.32 -9.02 -13.40
N LEU A 56 0.74 -10.23 -13.78
CA LEU A 56 1.40 -11.14 -12.85
C LEU A 56 2.68 -10.54 -12.26
N TYR A 57 3.37 -9.69 -13.04
CA TYR A 57 4.55 -8.93 -12.61
C TYR A 57 4.57 -7.55 -13.25
N PRO A 58 3.92 -6.55 -12.61
CA PRO A 58 3.95 -5.20 -13.13
C PRO A 58 5.38 -4.65 -12.95
N ASN A 59 6.03 -4.29 -14.05
CA ASN A 59 7.27 -3.52 -13.99
C ASN A 59 6.95 -2.03 -13.71
N ASP A 60 7.97 -1.22 -13.48
CA ASP A 60 7.77 0.19 -13.08
C ASP A 60 6.94 0.97 -14.09
N LYS A 61 7.03 0.68 -15.39
CA LYS A 61 6.20 1.32 -16.41
C LYS A 61 4.72 0.92 -16.29
N VAL A 62 4.44 -0.33 -15.94
CA VAL A 62 3.06 -0.81 -15.74
C VAL A 62 2.45 -0.16 -14.50
N TYR A 63 3.21 -0.08 -13.41
CA TYR A 63 2.78 0.66 -12.21
C TYR A 63 2.54 2.13 -12.53
N GLU A 64 3.50 2.79 -13.19
CA GLU A 64 3.40 4.20 -13.57
C GLU A 64 2.13 4.46 -14.39
N GLN A 65 1.88 3.64 -15.41
CA GLN A 65 0.73 3.78 -16.29
C GLN A 65 -0.60 3.55 -15.56
N ALA A 66 -0.70 2.47 -14.77
CA ALA A 66 -1.93 2.15 -14.04
C ALA A 66 -2.25 3.22 -12.98
N ILE A 67 -1.23 3.66 -12.23
CA ILE A 67 -1.35 4.72 -11.22
C ILE A 67 -1.72 6.04 -11.87
N ARG A 68 -1.04 6.41 -12.97
CA ARG A 68 -1.33 7.64 -13.68
C ARG A 68 -2.78 7.66 -14.19
N LYS A 69 -3.24 6.56 -14.78
CA LYS A 69 -4.61 6.43 -15.26
C LYS A 69 -5.64 6.64 -14.14
N GLU A 70 -5.47 5.97 -13.00
CA GLU A 70 -6.39 6.11 -11.87
C GLU A 70 -6.35 7.52 -11.25
N LEU A 71 -5.19 8.17 -11.23
CA LEU A 71 -5.07 9.57 -10.77
C LEU A 71 -5.77 10.55 -11.72
N GLU A 72 -5.66 10.33 -13.02
CA GLU A 72 -6.33 11.13 -14.07
C GLU A 72 -7.85 10.97 -14.01
N GLU A 73 -8.34 9.75 -13.78
CA GLU A 73 -9.77 9.47 -13.61
C GLU A 73 -10.33 10.07 -12.31
N LEU A 74 -9.54 10.04 -11.23
CA LEU A 74 -9.99 10.52 -9.91
C LEU A 74 -10.00 12.06 -9.81
N CYS A 75 -8.99 12.75 -10.36
CA CYS A 75 -8.84 14.20 -10.29
C CYS A 75 -8.07 14.74 -11.52
N PRO A 76 -8.72 14.89 -12.69
CA PRO A 76 -8.07 15.30 -13.93
C PRO A 76 -7.42 16.70 -13.83
N ASP A 77 -8.10 17.67 -13.21
CA ASP A 77 -7.61 19.05 -13.06
C ASP A 77 -6.29 19.11 -12.28
N ARG A 78 -6.12 18.23 -11.28
CA ARG A 78 -4.88 18.15 -10.49
C ARG A 78 -3.77 17.49 -11.30
N MET A 79 -4.06 16.42 -12.03
CA MET A 79 -3.08 15.76 -12.89
C MET A 79 -2.57 16.68 -14.00
N GLU A 80 -3.44 17.49 -14.60
CA GLU A 80 -3.04 18.50 -15.58
C GLU A 80 -2.04 19.50 -14.97
N HIS A 81 -2.28 19.95 -13.74
CA HIS A 81 -1.33 20.80 -13.03
C HIS A 81 0.01 20.07 -12.82
N TYR A 82 0.02 18.86 -12.25
CA TYR A 82 1.25 18.10 -11.98
C TYR A 82 2.08 17.82 -13.24
N ASN A 83 1.42 17.54 -14.36
CA ASN A 83 2.06 17.33 -15.67
C ASN A 83 2.68 18.64 -16.20
N LYS A 84 1.98 19.77 -16.10
CA LYS A 84 2.46 21.08 -16.58
C LYS A 84 3.67 21.61 -15.81
N VAL A 85 3.74 21.36 -14.50
CA VAL A 85 4.86 21.84 -13.66
C VAL A 85 5.97 20.80 -13.45
N SER A 86 5.99 19.71 -14.22
CA SER A 86 6.96 18.59 -14.07
C SER A 86 7.06 18.05 -12.65
N LYS A 87 5.99 18.19 -11.85
CA LYS A 87 5.93 17.69 -10.47
C LYS A 87 5.52 16.23 -10.40
N TRP A 88 5.19 15.64 -11.55
CA TRP A 88 4.93 14.20 -11.67
C TRP A 88 6.04 13.39 -11.04
N GLU A 89 7.30 13.63 -11.40
CA GLU A 89 8.43 12.84 -10.89
C GLU A 89 8.50 12.87 -9.35
N ALA A 90 8.33 14.05 -8.75
CA ALA A 90 8.34 14.20 -7.30
C ALA A 90 7.14 13.55 -6.60
N LEU A 91 5.97 13.52 -7.26
CA LEU A 91 4.79 12.80 -6.78
C LEU A 91 4.97 11.29 -6.95
N TYR A 92 5.50 10.87 -8.09
CA TYR A 92 5.73 9.49 -8.43
C TYR A 92 6.77 8.86 -7.50
N CYS A 93 7.88 9.53 -7.20
CA CYS A 93 8.83 9.06 -6.17
C CYS A 93 8.18 8.87 -4.79
N LYS A 94 7.15 9.66 -4.42
CA LYS A 94 6.41 9.44 -3.16
C LYS A 94 5.52 8.20 -3.23
N ILE A 95 4.91 7.95 -4.38
CA ILE A 95 4.06 6.77 -4.64
C ILE A 95 4.91 5.51 -4.80
N GLU A 96 6.08 5.63 -5.41
CA GLU A 96 7.05 4.56 -5.60
C GLU A 96 7.44 3.93 -4.27
N ASN A 97 7.65 4.73 -3.23
CA ASN A 97 7.88 4.20 -1.89
C ASN A 97 6.70 3.35 -1.34
N MET A 98 5.46 3.55 -1.83
CA MET A 98 4.31 2.73 -1.43
C MET A 98 4.34 1.34 -2.06
N TYR A 99 4.66 1.22 -3.36
CA TYR A 99 4.70 -0.09 -4.04
C TYR A 99 6.07 -0.75 -4.03
N ARG A 100 7.16 -0.01 -3.76
CA ARG A 100 8.49 -0.61 -3.52
C ARG A 100 8.51 -1.51 -2.29
N ILE A 101 7.61 -1.29 -1.33
CA ILE A 101 7.37 -2.23 -0.22
C ILE A 101 6.77 -3.55 -0.74
N LEU A 102 5.98 -3.50 -1.82
CA LEU A 102 5.40 -4.67 -2.49
C LEU A 102 6.39 -5.33 -3.47
N GLN A 103 7.33 -4.56 -4.02
CA GLN A 103 8.42 -5.04 -4.87
C GLN A 103 9.63 -5.44 -4.01
N ILE A 104 9.73 -6.73 -3.69
CA ILE A 104 10.76 -7.21 -2.76
C ILE A 104 11.99 -7.62 -3.57
N SER A 105 13.19 -7.20 -3.16
CA SER A 105 14.44 -7.67 -3.79
C SER A 105 14.87 -9.03 -3.23
N TRP A 106 15.67 -9.79 -3.99
CA TRP A 106 16.21 -11.08 -3.54
C TRP A 106 17.00 -11.01 -2.23
N SER A 107 17.74 -9.93 -1.99
CA SER A 107 18.51 -9.73 -0.76
C SER A 107 17.62 -9.59 0.48
N ILE A 108 16.49 -8.90 0.32
CA ILE A 108 15.48 -8.77 1.39
C ILE A 108 14.79 -10.12 1.61
N ILE A 109 14.36 -10.79 0.53
CA ILE A 109 13.77 -12.14 0.64
C ILE A 109 14.69 -13.08 1.40
N TRP A 110 15.99 -13.08 1.06
CA TRP A 110 16.98 -13.91 1.73
C TRP A 110 17.10 -13.60 3.22
N THR A 111 17.10 -12.32 3.59
CA THR A 111 17.15 -11.88 4.99
C THR A 111 15.94 -12.41 5.79
N PHE A 112 14.74 -12.34 5.21
CA PHE A 112 13.54 -12.87 5.84
C PHE A 112 13.54 -14.40 5.91
N HIS A 113 13.90 -15.08 4.82
CA HIS A 113 14.05 -16.53 4.77
C HIS A 113 14.98 -17.02 5.90
N HIS A 114 16.18 -16.47 5.97
CA HIS A 114 17.17 -16.84 6.98
C HIS A 114 16.70 -16.50 8.40
N THR A 115 16.03 -15.36 8.59
CA THR A 115 15.49 -15.00 9.90
C THR A 115 14.40 -15.98 10.37
N VAL A 116 13.50 -16.34 9.47
CA VAL A 116 12.40 -17.28 9.75
C VAL A 116 12.95 -18.65 10.09
N PHE A 117 13.72 -19.25 9.17
CA PHE A 117 14.14 -20.63 9.31
C PHE A 117 15.26 -20.80 10.32
N GLU A 118 16.28 -19.94 10.34
CA GLU A 118 17.42 -20.16 11.22
C GLU A 118 17.24 -19.57 12.62
N HIS A 119 16.51 -18.46 12.75
CA HIS A 119 16.50 -17.69 14.00
C HIS A 119 15.18 -17.72 14.76
N VAL A 120 14.05 -17.88 14.06
CA VAL A 120 12.72 -17.84 14.67
C VAL A 120 12.17 -19.25 14.86
N PHE A 121 12.06 -20.03 13.78
CA PHE A 121 11.56 -21.40 13.83
C PHE A 121 12.65 -22.45 14.00
N LYS A 122 13.93 -22.08 13.80
CA LYS A 122 15.09 -22.99 13.93
C LYS A 122 14.94 -24.28 13.10
N LYS A 123 14.28 -24.20 11.94
CA LYS A 123 14.10 -25.30 10.98
C LYS A 123 15.15 -25.21 9.88
N LYS A 124 15.64 -26.36 9.43
CA LYS A 124 16.42 -26.44 8.18
C LYS A 124 15.44 -26.70 7.04
N VAL A 125 15.48 -25.86 6.01
CA VAL A 125 14.68 -26.04 4.80
C VAL A 125 15.59 -26.22 3.61
N SER A 126 15.37 -27.32 2.90
CA SER A 126 16.08 -27.69 1.67
C SER A 126 15.08 -28.33 0.69
N PRO A 127 15.14 -28.02 -0.62
CA PRO A 127 16.07 -27.12 -1.28
C PRO A 127 15.78 -25.64 -0.94
N THR A 128 16.75 -24.76 -1.14
CA THR A 128 16.55 -23.32 -0.99
C THR A 128 16.26 -22.71 -2.36
N VAL A 129 15.14 -21.99 -2.49
CA VAL A 129 14.80 -21.27 -3.72
C VAL A 129 15.61 -19.97 -3.83
N ASN A 130 16.03 -19.62 -5.04
CA ASN A 130 16.86 -18.46 -5.36
C ASN A 130 16.41 -17.77 -6.66
N SER A 131 17.14 -16.74 -7.07
CA SER A 131 16.85 -15.94 -8.28
C SER A 131 16.79 -16.68 -9.59
N GLU A 132 17.30 -17.90 -9.63
CA GLU A 132 17.36 -18.76 -10.82
C GLU A 132 16.33 -19.89 -10.75
N SER A 133 15.63 -20.05 -9.63
CA SER A 133 14.62 -21.09 -9.45
C SER A 133 13.43 -20.88 -10.37
N SER A 134 12.96 -21.97 -10.98
CA SER A 134 11.75 -21.92 -11.81
C SER A 134 10.50 -21.73 -10.97
N GLU A 135 9.40 -21.31 -11.60
CA GLU A 135 8.11 -21.19 -10.92
C GLU A 135 7.63 -22.54 -10.36
N SER A 136 7.89 -23.64 -11.06
CA SER A 136 7.59 -24.99 -10.57
C SER A 136 8.44 -25.39 -9.35
N ASP A 137 9.70 -24.96 -9.30
CA ASP A 137 10.57 -25.23 -8.13
C ASP A 137 10.09 -24.43 -6.92
N ILE A 138 9.72 -23.16 -7.13
CA ILE A 138 9.16 -22.29 -6.09
C ILE A 138 7.84 -22.86 -5.56
N ALA A 139 6.93 -23.27 -6.45
CA ALA A 139 5.66 -23.87 -6.06
C ALA A 139 5.88 -25.17 -5.26
N SER A 140 6.78 -26.04 -5.72
CA SER A 140 7.10 -27.30 -5.02
C SER A 140 7.72 -27.04 -3.65
N TRP A 141 8.63 -26.07 -3.55
CA TRP A 141 9.25 -25.67 -2.29
C TRP A 141 8.23 -25.12 -1.29
N LYS A 142 7.32 -24.24 -1.73
CA LYS A 142 6.24 -23.73 -0.88
C LYS A 142 5.29 -24.81 -0.38
N LEU A 143 5.19 -25.91 -1.12
CA LEU A 143 4.37 -27.05 -0.74
C LEU A 143 5.06 -28.01 0.25
N SER A 144 6.35 -27.81 0.55
CA SER A 144 7.08 -28.59 1.56
C SER A 144 6.45 -28.44 2.94
N GLU A 145 6.56 -29.49 3.75
CA GLU A 145 5.97 -29.55 5.09
C GLU A 145 6.51 -28.42 5.97
N GLU A 146 7.81 -28.14 5.89
CA GLU A 146 8.45 -27.11 6.70
C GLU A 146 8.00 -25.70 6.33
N VAL A 147 7.87 -25.40 5.03
CA VAL A 147 7.44 -24.07 4.58
C VAL A 147 5.96 -23.84 4.89
N LYS A 148 5.10 -24.84 4.65
CA LYS A 148 3.68 -24.77 5.02
C LYS A 148 3.51 -24.56 6.52
N TRP A 149 4.22 -25.36 7.32
CA TRP A 149 4.14 -25.24 8.77
C TRP A 149 4.59 -23.85 9.23
N CYS A 150 5.68 -23.31 8.67
CA CYS A 150 6.11 -21.95 9.01
C CYS A 150 5.07 -20.90 8.63
N PHE A 151 4.43 -21.03 7.47
CA PHE A 151 3.37 -20.12 7.03
C PHE A 151 2.15 -20.15 7.96
N GLU A 152 1.64 -21.35 8.25
CA GLU A 152 0.47 -21.56 9.11
C GLU A 152 0.68 -21.07 10.55
N ASN A 153 1.93 -21.04 11.01
CA ASN A 153 2.29 -20.63 12.37
C ASN A 153 2.75 -19.17 12.47
N LEU A 154 2.75 -18.37 11.40
CA LEU A 154 3.24 -16.98 11.46
C LEU A 154 2.52 -16.13 12.52
N ASP A 155 1.21 -16.27 12.63
CA ASP A 155 0.38 -15.51 13.57
C ASP A 155 0.18 -16.21 14.92
N MET A 156 0.73 -17.42 15.09
CA MET A 156 0.65 -18.14 16.35
C MET A 156 1.52 -17.48 17.41
N MET A 157 1.02 -17.47 18.65
CA MET A 157 1.77 -16.98 19.81
C MET A 157 2.88 -17.96 20.18
N ASN A 158 4.08 -17.43 20.34
CA ASN A 158 5.16 -18.09 21.05
C ASN A 158 5.04 -17.73 22.53
N GLU A 159 4.72 -18.73 23.36
CA GLU A 159 4.49 -18.54 24.80
C GLU A 159 5.75 -18.12 25.57
N GLU A 160 6.94 -18.51 25.11
CA GLU A 160 8.21 -18.17 25.78
C GLU A 160 8.58 -16.68 25.59
N GLU A 161 8.24 -16.11 24.43
CA GLU A 161 8.60 -14.73 24.06
C GLU A 161 7.43 -13.74 24.20
N ASP A 162 6.23 -14.23 24.55
CA ASP A 162 4.97 -13.49 24.62
C ASP A 162 4.68 -12.66 23.35
N LYS A 163 4.98 -13.26 22.19
CA LYS A 163 4.90 -12.62 20.87
C LYS A 163 4.51 -13.61 19.78
N THR A 164 3.87 -13.12 18.73
CA THR A 164 3.67 -13.94 17.53
C THR A 164 4.98 -14.17 16.79
N TYR A 165 5.08 -15.27 16.05
CA TYR A 165 6.25 -15.54 15.22
C TYR A 165 6.53 -14.40 14.21
N LEU A 166 5.47 -13.80 13.65
CA LEU A 166 5.55 -12.60 12.82
C LEU A 166 6.20 -11.42 13.55
N GLN A 167 5.80 -11.16 14.80
CA GLN A 167 6.40 -10.10 15.62
C GLN A 167 7.88 -10.40 15.94
N MET A 168 8.22 -11.67 16.17
CA MET A 168 9.61 -12.08 16.37
C MET A 168 10.46 -11.85 15.10
N VAL A 169 9.94 -12.19 13.92
CA VAL A 169 10.60 -11.92 12.64
C VAL A 169 10.77 -10.41 12.43
N ALA A 170 9.70 -9.63 12.59
CA ALA A 170 9.75 -8.18 12.44
C ALA A 170 10.77 -7.55 13.39
N LYS A 171 10.83 -7.99 14.65
CA LYS A 171 11.82 -7.53 15.65
C LYS A 171 13.25 -7.87 15.24
N LYS A 172 13.50 -9.06 14.67
CA LYS A 172 14.84 -9.44 14.21
C LYS A 172 15.28 -8.67 12.98
N VAL A 173 14.38 -8.45 12.02
CA VAL A 173 14.71 -7.74 10.77
C VAL A 173 14.83 -6.23 10.98
N PHE A 174 13.92 -5.64 11.76
CA PHE A 174 13.79 -4.18 11.88
C PHE A 174 14.26 -3.60 13.23
N GLY A 175 14.60 -4.44 14.21
CA GLY A 175 15.13 -4.03 15.51
C GLY A 175 14.12 -4.03 16.67
N ARG A 176 14.51 -3.45 17.81
CA ARG A 176 13.86 -3.67 19.12
C ARG A 176 12.39 -3.24 19.21
N GLN A 177 11.91 -2.35 18.35
CA GLN A 177 10.51 -1.86 18.34
C GLN A 177 10.04 -1.57 16.91
N PRO A 178 9.64 -2.59 16.13
CA PRO A 178 9.16 -2.36 14.77
C PRO A 178 7.85 -1.57 14.80
N THR A 179 7.73 -0.60 13.91
CA THR A 179 6.50 0.17 13.71
C THR A 179 5.37 -0.71 13.14
N ARG A 180 4.12 -0.23 13.20
CA ARG A 180 2.99 -0.90 12.55
C ARG A 180 3.23 -1.15 11.05
N ASN A 181 3.88 -0.21 10.36
CA ASN A 181 4.20 -0.35 8.95
C ASN A 181 5.24 -1.44 8.72
N GLN A 182 6.27 -1.54 9.56
CA GLN A 182 7.27 -2.61 9.47
C GLN A 182 6.69 -4.00 9.72
N HIS A 183 5.69 -4.12 10.61
CA HIS A 183 4.95 -5.37 10.78
C HIS A 183 4.13 -5.71 9.53
N ALA A 184 3.45 -4.73 8.93
CA ALA A 184 2.71 -4.95 7.68
C ALA A 184 3.64 -5.34 6.52
N VAL A 185 4.83 -4.75 6.44
CA VAL A 185 5.88 -5.12 5.47
C VAL A 185 6.35 -6.56 5.71
N ALA A 186 6.68 -6.92 6.94
CA ALA A 186 7.08 -8.28 7.29
C ALA A 186 6.01 -9.30 6.88
N HIS A 187 4.74 -9.00 7.21
CA HIS A 187 3.60 -9.85 6.87
C HIS A 187 3.48 -10.03 5.35
N ALA A 188 3.51 -8.93 4.58
CA ALA A 188 3.43 -8.99 3.12
C ALA A 188 4.57 -9.80 2.50
N ILE A 189 5.81 -9.62 2.99
CA ILE A 189 6.98 -10.37 2.50
C ILE A 189 6.83 -11.87 2.79
N LEU A 190 6.44 -12.23 4.02
CA LEU A 190 6.31 -13.63 4.42
C LEU A 190 5.15 -14.32 3.71
N HIS A 191 4.04 -13.61 3.46
CA HIS A 191 2.96 -14.12 2.60
C HIS A 191 3.44 -14.34 1.17
N ASN A 192 4.13 -13.37 0.56
CA ASN A 192 4.69 -13.55 -0.78
C ASN A 192 5.69 -14.72 -0.82
N LEU A 193 6.48 -14.89 0.24
CA LEU A 193 7.53 -15.90 0.31
C LEU A 193 7.02 -17.30 0.60
N PHE A 194 6.02 -17.49 1.47
CA PHE A 194 5.64 -18.82 1.97
C PHE A 194 4.21 -19.25 1.63
N ASN A 195 3.33 -18.34 1.22
CA ASN A 195 1.96 -18.72 0.89
C ASN A 195 1.97 -19.68 -0.32
N PRO A 196 1.48 -20.94 -0.19
CA PRO A 196 1.46 -21.93 -1.26
C PRO A 196 0.51 -21.57 -2.41
N GLU A 197 -0.47 -20.69 -2.19
CA GLU A 197 -1.37 -20.19 -3.23
C GLU A 197 -0.67 -19.22 -4.19
N ILE A 198 0.44 -18.61 -3.74
CA ILE A 198 1.26 -17.72 -4.54
C ILE A 198 2.34 -18.57 -5.20
N THR A 199 2.14 -19.03 -6.43
CA THR A 199 3.11 -19.92 -7.11
C THR A 199 4.38 -19.21 -7.62
N LYS A 200 4.49 -17.91 -7.36
CA LYS A 200 5.46 -17.00 -7.97
C LYS A 200 5.99 -15.99 -6.95
N LEU A 201 7.30 -15.77 -6.90
CA LEU A 201 7.86 -14.70 -6.07
C LEU A 201 7.79 -13.37 -6.83
N ASN A 202 7.06 -12.39 -6.29
CA ASN A 202 7.01 -11.04 -6.84
C ASN A 202 8.30 -10.28 -6.49
N LEU A 203 9.24 -10.20 -7.43
CA LEU A 203 10.58 -9.65 -7.23
C LEU A 203 10.88 -8.49 -8.19
N MET A 204 11.59 -7.47 -7.69
CA MET A 204 12.23 -6.48 -8.56
C MET A 204 13.49 -7.10 -9.18
N LYS A 205 13.60 -7.13 -10.52
CA LYS A 205 14.88 -7.33 -11.20
C LYS A 205 15.62 -6.01 -11.21
N ASN A 206 16.80 -5.97 -10.59
CA ASN A 206 17.76 -4.88 -10.82
C ASN A 206 18.32 -5.07 -12.22
N THR A 207 17.86 -4.28 -13.18
CA THR A 207 18.50 -4.09 -14.49
C THR A 207 18.95 -2.66 -14.62
#